data_AF-A0A653D200-F1
#
_entry.id   AF-A0A653D200-F1
#
_cell.length_a   1.000
_cell.length_b   1.000
_cell.length_c   1.000
_cell.angle_alpha   90.00
_cell.angle_beta   90.00
_cell.angle_gamma   90.00
#
_symmetry.space_group_name_H-M   'P 1'
#
loop_
_entity.id
_entity.type
_entity.pdbx_description
1 polymer ?
#
loop_
_entity_poly.entity_id
_entity_poly.type
_entity_poly.pdbx_seq_one_letter_code
_entity_poly.pdbx_strand_id
1 'polypeptide(L)' 'MWPVLLDMTKEESIQNLRNLELEAYSQLVSALRAQGTLTSDKRKLLKETGYLLNITQERHKAEVRRAISDERLNTIAYQ' A
#
# COMPACT_ATOMS: atom_id res chain seq x y z
N MET A 1 21.39 -3.19 -29.76
CA MET A 1 21.04 -2.98 -28.34
C MET A 1 19.57 -2.60 -28.31
N TRP A 2 18.70 -3.42 -27.73
CA TRP A 2 17.29 -3.05 -27.53
C TRP A 2 17.20 -1.90 -26.51
N PRO A 3 16.24 -0.99 -26.63
CA PRO A 3 16.10 0.09 -25.65
C PRO A 3 15.80 -0.52 -24.27
N VAL A 4 16.64 -0.18 -23.28
CA VAL A 4 16.51 -0.60 -21.88
C VAL A 4 15.40 0.20 -21.17
N LEU A 5 15.05 1.36 -21.73
CA LEU A 5 14.03 2.27 -21.22
C LEU A 5 12.85 2.31 -22.19
N LEU A 6 11.65 2.35 -21.65
CA LEU A 6 10.41 2.58 -22.41
C LEU A 6 10.35 4.06 -22.83
N ASP A 7 9.75 4.32 -23.99
CA ASP A 7 9.39 5.68 -24.40
C ASP A 7 8.24 6.19 -23.53
N MET A 8 8.60 6.82 -22.41
CA MET A 8 7.66 7.45 -21.48
C MET A 8 8.08 8.90 -21.25
N THR A 9 7.10 9.78 -21.19
CA THR A 9 7.30 11.16 -20.76
C THR A 9 7.65 11.22 -19.28
N LYS A 10 8.19 12.38 -18.85
CA LYS A 10 8.48 12.61 -17.43
C LYS A 10 7.21 12.58 -16.59
N GLU A 11 6.14 13.18 -17.10
CA GLU A 11 4.82 13.23 -16.46
C GLU A 11 4.24 11.82 -16.28
N GLU A 12 4.30 10.99 -17.31
CA GLU A 12 3.88 9.59 -17.23
C GLU A 12 4.72 8.81 -16.22
N SER A 13 6.03 9.05 -16.17
CA SER A 13 6.93 8.38 -15.22
C SER A 13 6.59 8.74 -13.76
N ILE A 14 6.30 10.02 -13.48
CA ILE A 14 5.88 10.48 -12.15
C ILE A 14 4.53 9.88 -11.76
N GLN A 15 3.56 9.87 -12.69
CA GLN A 15 2.25 9.29 -12.43
C GLN A 15 2.33 7.78 -12.15
N ASN A 16 3.14 7.05 -12.93
CA ASN A 16 3.36 5.62 -12.71
C ASN A 16 4.05 5.34 -11.39
N LEU A 17 5.09 6.11 -11.02
CA LEU A 17 5.71 6.00 -9.69
C LEU A 17 4.67 6.20 -8.58
N ARG A 18 3.82 7.21 -8.70
CA ARG A 18 2.78 7.47 -7.69
C ARG A 18 1.78 6.33 -7.59
N ASN A 19 1.39 5.74 -8.72
CA ASN A 19 0.52 4.57 -8.73
C ASN A 19 1.17 3.37 -8.02
N LEU A 20 2.45 3.11 -8.30
CA LEU A 20 3.20 2.03 -7.64
C LEU A 20 3.32 2.23 -6.13
N GLU A 21 3.61 3.45 -5.66
CA GLU A 21 3.65 3.77 -4.22
C GLU A 21 2.30 3.49 -3.52
N LEU A 22 1.20 3.95 -4.13
CA LEU A 22 -0.15 3.79 -3.59
C LEU A 22 -0.59 2.32 -3.59
N GLU A 23 -0.32 1.60 -4.67
CA GLU A 23 -0.65 0.18 -4.79
C GLU A 23 0.13 -0.66 -3.79
N ALA A 24 1.46 -0.46 -3.69
CA ALA A 24 2.31 -1.15 -2.74
C ALA A 24 1.83 -0.96 -1.30
N TYR A 25 1.48 0.28 -0.92
CA TYR A 25 0.96 0.56 0.41
C TYR A 25 -0.40 -0.09 0.66
N SER A 26 -1.30 -0.05 -0.32
CA SER A 26 -2.62 -0.68 -0.22
C SER A 26 -2.51 -2.20 -0.02
N GLN A 27 -1.64 -2.86 -0.78
CA GLN A 27 -1.38 -4.29 -0.67
C GLN A 27 -0.75 -4.66 0.68
N LEU A 28 0.20 -3.86 1.18
CA LEU A 28 0.78 -4.04 2.51
C LEU A 28 -0.30 -4.00 3.60
N VAL A 29 -1.18 -3.00 3.56
CA VAL A 29 -2.29 -2.89 4.53
C VAL A 29 -3.21 -4.10 4.44
N SER A 30 -3.57 -4.54 3.22
CA SER A 30 -4.40 -5.74 3.00
C SER A 30 -3.75 -7.00 3.58
N ALA A 31 -2.47 -7.22 3.32
CA ALA A 31 -1.74 -8.38 3.82
C ALA A 31 -1.66 -8.39 5.35
N LEU A 32 -1.32 -7.26 5.97
CA LEU A 32 -1.23 -7.16 7.43
C LEU A 32 -2.59 -7.33 8.11
N ARG A 33 -3.68 -6.88 7.45
CA ARG A 33 -5.06 -7.08 7.89
C ARG A 33 -5.48 -8.55 7.82
N ALA A 34 -5.14 -9.23 6.72
CA ALA A 34 -5.42 -10.65 6.53
C ALA A 34 -4.66 -11.55 7.52
N GLN A 35 -3.51 -11.09 8.03
CA GLN A 35 -2.77 -11.76 9.10
C GLN A 35 -3.40 -11.60 10.51
N GLY A 36 -4.57 -10.96 10.63
CA GLY A 36 -5.24 -10.76 11.92
C GLY A 36 -4.84 -9.45 12.63
N THR A 37 -4.76 -9.51 13.96
CA THR A 37 -4.69 -8.32 14.83
C THR A 37 -3.49 -7.42 14.54
N LEU A 38 -3.70 -6.10 14.67
CA LEU A 38 -2.68 -5.08 14.51
C LEU A 38 -1.79 -4.99 15.77
N THR A 39 -0.53 -5.41 15.65
CA THR A 39 0.48 -5.32 16.72
C THR A 39 1.25 -4.00 16.65
N SER A 40 2.05 -3.72 17.68
CA SER A 40 2.96 -2.56 17.70
C SER A 40 3.94 -2.57 16.52
N ASP A 41 4.51 -3.74 16.21
CA ASP A 41 5.48 -3.89 15.13
C ASP A 41 4.86 -3.63 13.75
N LYS A 42 3.66 -4.19 13.50
CA LYS A 42 2.90 -3.92 12.27
C LYS A 42 2.58 -2.42 12.13
N ARG A 43 2.25 -1.74 13.24
CA ARG A 43 2.00 -0.30 13.25
C ARG A 43 3.26 0.51 12.95
N LYS A 44 4.41 0.14 13.52
CA LYS A 44 5.70 0.77 13.23
C LYS A 44 6.05 0.62 11.75
N LEU A 45 5.93 -0.58 11.21
CA LEU A 45 6.16 -0.87 9.79
C LEU A 45 5.27 -0.02 8.87
N LEU A 46 3.97 0.10 9.16
CA LEU A 46 3.04 0.92 8.38
C LEU A 46 3.38 2.41 8.41
N LYS A 47 3.91 2.90 9.53
CA LYS A 47 4.35 4.29 9.69
C LYS A 47 5.61 4.56 8.89
N GLU A 48 6.62 3.70 9.02
CA GLU A 48 7.90 3.83 8.31
C GLU A 48 7.70 3.70 6.80
N THR A 49 6.94 2.69 6.36
CA THR A 49 6.63 2.50 4.93
C THR A 49 5.77 3.64 4.39
N GLY A 50 4.80 4.13 5.17
CA GLY A 50 3.97 5.26 4.77
C GLY A 50 4.79 6.55 4.56
N TYR A 51 5.82 6.76 5.38
CA TYR A 51 6.77 7.86 5.20
C TYR A 51 7.60 7.69 3.92
N LEU A 52 8.17 6.50 3.69
CA LEU A 52 9.00 6.22 2.51
C LEU A 52 8.23 6.32 1.18
N LEU A 53 6.94 5.96 1.18
CA LEU A 53 6.07 5.98 -0.01
C LEU A 53 5.21 7.25 -0.14
N ASN A 54 5.54 8.32 0.59
CA ASN A 54 4.82 9.60 0.53
C ASN A 54 3.30 9.45 0.74
N ILE A 55 2.89 8.64 1.70
CA ILE A 55 1.48 8.39 2.02
C ILE A 55 1.01 9.41 3.05
N THR A 56 -0.02 10.18 2.69
CA THR A 56 -0.64 11.13 3.61
C THR A 56 -1.39 10.41 4.71
N GLN A 57 -1.54 11.05 5.88
CA GLN A 57 -2.31 10.47 6.99
C GLN A 57 -3.77 10.19 6.62
N GLU A 58 -4.36 11.04 5.77
CA GLU A 58 -5.72 10.82 5.27
C GLU A 58 -5.81 9.59 4.36
N ARG A 59 -4.81 9.38 3.49
CA ARG A 59 -4.76 8.17 2.66
C ARG A 59 -4.53 6.92 3.51
N HIS A 60 -3.64 6.98 4.50
CA HIS A 60 -3.43 5.87 5.44
C HIS A 60 -4.74 5.47 6.14
N LYS A 61 -5.47 6.43 6.71
CA LYS A 61 -6.77 6.18 7.35
C LYS A 61 -7.78 5.59 6.38
N ALA A 62 -7.79 6.04 5.13
CA ALA A 62 -8.68 5.50 4.10
C ALA A 62 -8.37 4.03 3.77
N GLU A 63 -7.09 3.67 3.61
CA GLU A 63 -6.67 2.28 3.36
C GLU A 63 -7.00 1.36 4.53
N VAL A 64 -6.81 1.84 5.78
CA VAL A 64 -7.18 1.07 6.97
C VAL A 64 -8.68 0.81 7.02
N ARG A 65 -9.51 1.83 6.75
CA ARG A 65 -10.97 1.64 6.68
C ARG A 65 -11.36 0.66 5.58
N ARG A 66 -10.77 0.78 4.38
CA ARG A 66 -11.00 -0.15 3.27
C ARG A 66 -10.69 -1.59 3.69
N ALA A 67 -9.52 -1.83 4.29
CA ALA A 67 -9.10 -3.17 4.67
C ALA A 67 -9.95 -3.77 5.80
N ILE A 68 -10.43 -2.96 6.74
CA ILE A 68 -11.35 -3.42 7.80
C ILE A 68 -12.72 -3.81 7.22
N SER A 69 -13.21 -3.06 6.24
CA SER A 69 -14.50 -3.34 5.57
C SER A 69 -14.45 -4.46 4.54
N ASP A 70 -13.26 -4.95 4.19
CA ASP A 70 -13.10 -6.01 3.19
C ASP A 70 -13.45 -7.38 3.80
N GLU A 71 -14.62 -7.90 3.40
CA GLU A 71 -15.13 -9.19 3.87
C GLU A 71 -14.16 -10.34 3.62
N ARG A 72 -13.46 -10.34 2.48
CA ARG A 72 -12.51 -11.41 2.14
C ARG A 72 -11.30 -11.38 3.08
N LEU A 73 -10.75 -10.20 3.36
CA LEU A 73 -9.63 -10.07 4.30
C LEU A 73 -10.06 -10.45 5.72
N ASN A 74 -11.30 -10.12 6.10
CA ASN A 74 -11.88 -10.51 7.38
C ASN A 74 -12.03 -12.02 7.50
N THR A 75 -12.49 -12.70 6.44
CA THR A 75 -12.59 -14.17 6.40
C THR A 75 -11.22 -14.81 6.48
N ILE A 76 -10.23 -14.34 5.72
CA ILE A 76 -8.85 -14.88 5.77
C ILE A 76 -8.25 -14.74 7.16
N ALA A 77 -8.47 -13.60 7.83
CA ALA A 77 -7.95 -13.36 9.17
C ALA A 77 -8.64 -14.18 10.27
N TYR A 78 -9.82 -14.72 9.99
CA TYR A 78 -10.59 -15.53 10.94
C TYR A 78 -10.23 -17.01 10.89
N GLN A 79 -9.86 -17.52 9.71
CA GLN A 79 -9.39 -18.90 9.51
C GLN A 79 -7.97 -19.07 10.07
#